data_AF-A0A0Q7K660-F1
#
_entry.id   AF-A0A0Q7K660-F1
#
_cell.length_a   1.000
_cell.length_b   1.000
_cell.length_c   1.000
_cell.angle_alpha   90.00
_cell.angle_beta   90.00
_cell.angle_gamma   90.00
#
_symmetry.space_group_name_H-M   'P 1'
#
loop_
_entity.id
_entity.type
_entity.pdbx_description
1 polymer ?
#
loop_
_entity_poly.entity_id
_entity_poly.type
_entity_poly.pdbx_seq_one_letter_code
_entity_poly.pdbx_strand_id
1 'polypeptide(L)'
;MPVSLRDDDLALEPTSGSDEFTGFAIVLGGERLGTVALRREGPGTASIRWNSRIEKPFVVARALRLAVAHAFDALDVGRVEVRLSTDDTRDVRAASIAGLRREGIVRRPGDGADDVLMARLVDDPPADTREGFIAILNAGLPTKRIISQGLVRDERGRVLLCELTYKQEWDLPGGVIEVGEAPSVGLVRELEEELGTTVEVRDLLTVNWLPAWRGWDDACIFLFDLGIVDSTITDGMTLQPTEIKAVHWCDPADVRDRATDAAIELLEAVDAGSLPVYREAPKQPE
;
A
#
# COMPACT_ATOMS: atom_id res chain seq x y z
N MET A 1 -40.40 -2.07 -13.03
CA MET A 1 -39.60 -2.42 -14.22
C MET A 1 -38.49 -1.38 -14.33
N PRO A 2 -37.22 -1.77 -14.48
CA PRO A 2 -36.13 -0.82 -14.66
C PRO A 2 -36.37 0.01 -15.93
N VAL A 3 -35.92 1.27 -15.94
CA VAL A 3 -35.97 2.13 -17.13
C VAL A 3 -34.67 1.93 -17.91
N SER A 4 -34.70 2.08 -19.25
CA SER A 4 -33.48 2.06 -20.06
C SER A 4 -32.57 3.25 -19.70
N LEU A 5 -31.28 2.98 -19.53
CA LEU A 5 -30.25 3.98 -19.20
C LEU A 5 -29.37 4.22 -20.42
N ARG A 6 -28.85 5.44 -20.62
CA ARG A 6 -28.09 5.81 -21.83
C ARG A 6 -26.89 6.70 -21.55
N ASP A 7 -25.84 6.49 -22.33
CA ASP A 7 -24.62 7.30 -22.46
C ASP A 7 -24.28 7.26 -23.97
N ASP A 8 -24.56 8.33 -24.71
CA ASP A 8 -24.47 8.44 -26.18
C ASP A 8 -24.98 7.21 -26.97
N ASP A 9 -24.06 6.47 -27.60
CA ASP A 9 -24.29 5.29 -28.42
C ASP A 9 -24.43 3.98 -27.60
N LEU A 10 -24.27 4.06 -26.28
CA LEU A 10 -24.39 2.95 -25.33
C LEU A 10 -25.72 3.05 -24.56
N ALA A 11 -26.42 1.92 -24.47
CA ALA A 11 -27.64 1.78 -23.68
C ALA A 11 -27.57 0.55 -22.77
N LEU A 12 -28.16 0.68 -21.58
CA LEU A 12 -28.53 -0.43 -20.72
C LEU A 12 -30.03 -0.67 -20.87
N GLU A 13 -30.38 -1.80 -21.49
CA GLU A 13 -31.78 -2.18 -21.70
C GLU A 13 -32.20 -3.19 -20.63
N PRO A 14 -33.32 -2.97 -19.92
CA PRO A 14 -33.79 -3.88 -18.89
C PRO A 14 -33.97 -5.30 -19.45
N THR A 15 -33.44 -6.29 -18.76
CA THR A 15 -33.69 -7.69 -19.07
C THR A 15 -34.76 -8.25 -18.14
N SER A 16 -35.45 -9.30 -18.57
CA SER A 16 -36.29 -10.11 -17.68
C SER A 16 -35.40 -10.83 -16.67
N GLY A 17 -34.99 -10.12 -15.61
CA GLY A 17 -34.23 -10.66 -14.48
C GLY A 17 -35.09 -11.55 -13.60
N SER A 18 -34.45 -12.30 -12.69
CA SER A 18 -35.13 -12.87 -11.53
C SER A 18 -35.38 -11.78 -10.48
N ASP A 19 -36.26 -12.04 -9.50
CA ASP A 19 -36.52 -11.11 -8.39
C ASP A 19 -35.25 -10.77 -7.58
N GLU A 20 -34.19 -11.56 -7.72
CA GLU A 20 -32.89 -11.37 -7.04
C GLU A 20 -32.00 -10.32 -7.75
N PHE A 21 -32.17 -10.10 -9.06
CA PHE A 21 -31.24 -9.28 -9.85
C PHE A 21 -31.95 -8.17 -10.63
N THR A 22 -31.40 -6.97 -10.57
CA THR A 22 -31.70 -5.89 -11.52
C THR A 22 -30.72 -5.98 -12.69
N GLY A 23 -31.14 -6.66 -13.76
CA GLY A 23 -30.28 -6.97 -14.92
C GLY A 23 -30.54 -6.09 -16.15
N PHE A 24 -29.47 -5.71 -16.84
CA PHE A 24 -29.51 -4.96 -18.09
C PHE A 24 -28.66 -5.63 -19.18
N ALA A 25 -29.14 -5.57 -20.43
CA ALA A 25 -28.36 -5.86 -21.62
C ALA A 25 -27.53 -4.63 -21.98
N ILE A 26 -26.23 -4.83 -22.23
CA ILE A 26 -25.33 -3.77 -22.71
C ILE A 26 -25.47 -3.73 -24.23
N VAL A 27 -26.03 -2.63 -24.75
CA VAL A 27 -26.25 -2.39 -26.19
C VAL A 27 -25.38 -1.23 -26.64
N LEU A 28 -24.57 -1.43 -27.69
CA LEU A 28 -23.70 -0.41 -28.28
C LEU A 28 -23.96 -0.33 -29.77
N GLY A 29 -24.34 0.85 -30.28
CA GLY A 29 -24.66 1.01 -31.70
C GLY A 29 -25.80 0.10 -32.19
N GLY A 30 -26.71 -0.30 -31.30
CA GLY A 30 -27.81 -1.22 -31.58
C GLY A 30 -27.47 -2.71 -31.48
N GLU A 31 -26.22 -3.09 -31.24
CA GLU A 31 -25.83 -4.50 -31.01
C GLU A 31 -25.75 -4.80 -29.51
N ARG A 32 -26.34 -5.93 -29.08
CA ARG A 32 -26.19 -6.44 -27.71
C ARG A 32 -24.81 -7.09 -27.53
N LEU A 33 -23.96 -6.49 -26.71
CA LEU A 33 -22.57 -6.92 -26.50
C LEU A 33 -22.31 -7.57 -25.13
N GLY A 34 -23.27 -7.56 -24.21
CA GLY A 34 -23.10 -8.18 -22.90
C GLY A 34 -24.27 -7.97 -21.96
N THR A 35 -24.04 -8.17 -20.68
CA THR A 35 -24.99 -7.89 -19.60
C THR A 35 -24.29 -7.32 -18.38
N VAL A 36 -24.97 -6.45 -17.65
CA VAL A 36 -24.61 -6.00 -16.30
C VAL A 36 -25.79 -6.27 -15.37
N ALA A 37 -25.52 -6.76 -14.17
CA ALA A 37 -26.53 -7.08 -13.17
C ALA A 37 -26.14 -6.54 -11.80
N LEU A 38 -27.13 -6.02 -11.09
CA LEU A 38 -27.01 -5.56 -9.71
C LEU A 38 -27.78 -6.50 -8.80
N ARG A 39 -27.23 -6.81 -7.62
CA ARG A 39 -27.90 -7.57 -6.57
C ARG A 39 -27.74 -6.86 -5.24
N ARG A 40 -28.82 -6.67 -4.49
CA ARG A 40 -28.71 -6.21 -3.09
C ARG A 40 -28.11 -7.32 -2.23
N GLU A 41 -27.03 -7.02 -1.50
CA GLU A 41 -26.38 -7.98 -0.60
C GLU A 41 -26.83 -7.78 0.87
N GLY A 42 -27.39 -6.62 1.18
CA GLY A 42 -27.85 -6.25 2.52
C GLY A 42 -28.33 -4.80 2.58
N PRO A 43 -28.53 -4.25 3.79
CA PRO A 43 -28.87 -2.84 3.96
C PRO A 43 -27.76 -1.94 3.39
N GLY A 44 -28.10 -1.11 2.41
CA GLY A 44 -27.20 -0.08 1.88
C GLY A 44 -26.10 -0.56 0.93
N THR A 45 -26.03 -1.85 0.56
CA THR A 45 -24.99 -2.39 -0.34
C THR A 45 -25.59 -3.20 -1.48
N ALA A 46 -25.11 -2.95 -2.70
CA ALA A 46 -25.34 -3.80 -3.87
C ALA A 46 -24.02 -4.35 -4.43
N SER A 47 -24.02 -5.59 -4.92
CA SER A 47 -22.95 -6.08 -5.78
C SER A 47 -23.28 -5.85 -7.25
N ILE A 48 -22.26 -5.53 -8.04
CA ILE A 48 -22.35 -5.42 -9.51
C ILE A 48 -21.57 -6.55 -10.16
N ARG A 49 -22.14 -7.16 -11.20
CA ARG A 49 -21.48 -8.22 -12.00
C ARG A 49 -21.76 -7.96 -13.47
N TRP A 50 -20.82 -8.31 -14.34
CA TRP A 50 -21.04 -8.18 -15.77
C TRP A 50 -20.36 -9.31 -16.54
N ASN A 51 -20.79 -9.45 -17.80
CA ASN A 51 -20.05 -10.12 -18.85
C ASN A 51 -20.14 -9.25 -20.10
N SER A 52 -19.09 -9.25 -20.91
CA SER A 52 -19.09 -8.46 -22.14
C SER A 52 -18.14 -9.04 -23.17
N ARG A 53 -18.55 -8.92 -24.43
CA ARG A 53 -17.72 -9.12 -25.62
C ARG A 53 -16.90 -7.87 -25.99
N ILE A 54 -17.08 -6.77 -25.25
CA ILE A 54 -16.36 -5.52 -25.47
C ILE A 54 -14.92 -5.66 -24.98
N GLU A 55 -13.95 -5.49 -25.87
CA GLU A 55 -12.53 -5.58 -25.53
C GLU A 55 -12.01 -4.35 -24.79
N LYS A 56 -12.55 -3.17 -25.11
CA LYS A 56 -12.06 -1.88 -24.62
C LYS A 56 -12.60 -1.56 -23.22
N PRO A 57 -11.76 -1.51 -22.16
CA PRO A 57 -12.24 -1.32 -20.79
C PRO A 57 -13.01 -0.02 -20.57
N PHE A 58 -12.66 1.06 -21.28
CA PHE A 58 -13.35 2.34 -21.15
C PHE A 58 -14.80 2.31 -21.67
N VAL A 59 -15.11 1.42 -22.61
CA VAL A 59 -16.50 1.24 -23.10
C VAL A 59 -17.31 0.42 -22.10
N VAL A 60 -16.71 -0.62 -21.52
CA VAL A 60 -17.32 -1.38 -20.40
C VAL A 60 -17.59 -0.45 -19.22
N ALA A 61 -16.65 0.44 -18.90
CA ALA A 61 -16.78 1.40 -17.80
C ALA A 61 -17.99 2.34 -17.95
N ARG A 62 -18.38 2.72 -19.18
CA ARG A 62 -19.60 3.52 -19.42
C ARG A 62 -20.85 2.77 -18.97
N ALA A 63 -20.98 1.49 -19.31
CA ALA A 63 -22.05 0.63 -18.82
C ALA A 63 -22.03 0.50 -17.30
N LEU A 64 -20.85 0.31 -16.69
CA LEU A 64 -20.73 0.21 -15.24
C LEU A 64 -21.14 1.51 -14.53
N ARG A 65 -20.77 2.68 -15.04
CA ARG A 65 -21.19 3.98 -14.48
C ARG A 65 -22.72 4.13 -14.47
N LEU A 66 -23.39 3.76 -15.56
CA LEU A 66 -24.85 3.78 -15.63
C LEU A 66 -25.48 2.84 -14.60
N ALA A 67 -24.96 1.62 -14.48
CA ALA A 67 -25.46 0.64 -13.51
C ALA A 67 -25.21 1.11 -12.06
N VAL A 68 -24.05 1.69 -11.76
CA VAL A 68 -23.73 2.20 -10.42
C VAL A 68 -24.60 3.39 -10.06
N ALA A 69 -24.81 4.34 -10.97
CA ALA A 69 -25.74 5.45 -10.76
C ALA A 69 -27.16 4.94 -10.50
N HIS A 70 -27.63 3.96 -11.28
CA HIS A 70 -28.93 3.32 -11.05
C HIS A 70 -29.02 2.63 -9.68
N ALA A 71 -27.95 1.99 -9.21
CA ALA A 71 -27.94 1.40 -7.89
C ALA A 71 -28.14 2.46 -6.79
N PHE A 72 -27.42 3.57 -6.86
CA PHE A 72 -27.58 4.66 -5.89
C PHE A 72 -28.97 5.30 -5.97
N ASP A 73 -29.46 5.62 -7.17
CA ASP A 73 -30.70 6.37 -7.34
C ASP A 73 -31.97 5.52 -7.16
N ALA A 74 -31.99 4.31 -7.74
CA ALA A 74 -33.19 3.48 -7.83
C ALA A 74 -33.19 2.32 -6.84
N LEU A 75 -32.01 1.81 -6.49
CA LEU A 75 -31.88 0.78 -5.45
C LEU A 75 -31.55 1.39 -4.08
N ASP A 76 -31.41 2.72 -3.94
CA ASP A 76 -31.23 3.40 -2.65
C ASP A 76 -30.17 2.71 -1.76
N VAL A 77 -29.01 2.43 -2.35
CA VAL A 77 -27.84 1.87 -1.66
C VAL A 77 -26.78 2.95 -1.50
N GLY A 78 -25.98 2.89 -0.43
CA GLY A 78 -24.83 3.78 -0.23
C GLY A 78 -23.54 3.25 -0.83
N ARG A 79 -23.52 1.96 -1.22
CA ARG A 79 -22.33 1.24 -1.69
C ARG A 79 -22.65 0.31 -2.86
N VAL A 80 -21.80 0.35 -3.88
CA VAL A 80 -21.74 -0.68 -4.93
C VAL A 80 -20.37 -1.33 -4.93
N GLU A 81 -20.30 -2.67 -4.87
CA GLU A 81 -19.05 -3.42 -4.83
C GLU A 81 -18.96 -4.52 -5.89
N VAL A 82 -17.73 -4.92 -6.21
CA VAL A 82 -17.43 -6.06 -7.08
C VAL A 82 -16.21 -6.81 -6.54
N ARG A 83 -16.22 -8.13 -6.72
CA ARG A 83 -15.06 -8.99 -6.55
C ARG A 83 -14.65 -9.54 -7.91
N LEU A 84 -13.41 -9.29 -8.29
CA LEU A 84 -12.85 -9.71 -9.58
C LEU A 84 -11.60 -10.53 -9.32
N SER A 85 -11.35 -11.57 -10.11
CA SER A 85 -10.08 -12.31 -10.03
C SER A 85 -8.90 -11.35 -10.18
N THR A 86 -7.82 -11.55 -9.40
CA THR A 86 -6.57 -10.77 -9.56
C THR A 86 -5.94 -10.93 -10.95
N ASP A 87 -6.28 -12.00 -11.67
CA ASP A 87 -5.80 -12.24 -13.04
C ASP A 87 -6.61 -11.48 -14.11
N ASP A 88 -7.80 -10.98 -13.77
CA ASP A 88 -8.68 -10.27 -14.72
C ASP A 88 -8.35 -8.78 -14.80
N THR A 89 -7.18 -8.48 -15.35
CA THR A 89 -6.68 -7.10 -15.50
C THR A 89 -7.61 -6.21 -16.32
N ARG A 90 -8.40 -6.76 -17.25
CA ARG A 90 -9.33 -6.01 -18.10
C ARG A 90 -10.51 -5.51 -17.28
N ASP A 91 -11.15 -6.38 -16.52
CA ASP A 91 -12.36 -6.05 -15.76
C ASP A 91 -12.01 -5.20 -14.54
N VAL A 92 -10.84 -5.43 -13.91
CA VAL A 92 -10.29 -4.56 -12.86
C VAL A 92 -10.09 -3.14 -13.41
N ARG A 93 -9.54 -3.01 -14.62
CA ARG A 93 -9.36 -1.71 -15.26
C ARG A 93 -10.70 -1.05 -15.63
N ALA A 94 -11.68 -1.81 -16.12
CA ALA A 94 -13.01 -1.29 -16.42
C ALA A 94 -13.71 -0.76 -15.15
N ALA A 95 -13.65 -1.50 -14.04
CA ALA A 95 -14.20 -1.09 -12.75
C ALA A 95 -13.51 0.18 -12.21
N SER A 96 -12.18 0.24 -12.30
CA SER A 96 -11.39 1.42 -11.93
C SER A 96 -11.81 2.67 -12.71
N ILE A 97 -11.92 2.56 -14.04
CA ILE A 97 -12.37 3.69 -14.90
C ILE A 97 -13.82 4.08 -14.59
N ALA A 98 -14.67 3.12 -14.20
CA ALA A 98 -16.04 3.39 -13.78
C ALA A 98 -16.14 4.06 -12.40
N GLY A 99 -15.01 4.22 -11.71
CA GLY A 99 -14.92 4.89 -10.41
C GLY A 99 -15.11 4.00 -9.21
N LEU A 100 -14.99 2.68 -9.37
CA LEU A 100 -14.80 1.76 -8.24
C LEU A 100 -13.33 1.79 -7.83
N ARG A 101 -13.08 2.00 -6.55
CA ARG A 101 -11.73 2.05 -5.96
C ARG A 101 -11.37 0.67 -5.41
N ARG A 102 -10.10 0.30 -5.55
CA ARG A 102 -9.56 -0.91 -4.92
C ARG A 102 -9.53 -0.72 -3.41
N GLU A 103 -10.06 -1.68 -2.67
CA GLU A 103 -10.07 -1.67 -1.20
C GLU A 103 -9.16 -2.75 -0.60
N GLY A 104 -8.92 -3.86 -1.31
CA GLY A 104 -8.05 -4.92 -0.82
C GLY A 104 -8.09 -6.20 -1.63
N ILE A 105 -7.39 -7.22 -1.13
CA ILE A 105 -7.41 -8.59 -1.66
C ILE A 105 -8.24 -9.47 -0.74
N VAL A 106 -9.23 -10.16 -1.31
CA VAL A 106 -10.04 -11.18 -0.65
C VAL A 106 -9.44 -12.54 -1.00
N ARG A 107 -8.78 -13.14 -0.01
CA ARG A 107 -8.15 -14.45 -0.18
C ARG A 107 -9.17 -15.56 -0.33
N ARG A 108 -8.99 -16.45 -1.32
CA ARG A 108 -9.89 -17.59 -1.55
C ARG A 108 -9.31 -18.89 -1.00
N PRO A 109 -10.16 -19.84 -0.56
CA PRO A 109 -9.68 -21.19 -0.25
C PRO A 109 -9.27 -21.93 -1.53
N GLY A 110 -8.17 -22.68 -1.48
CA GLY A 110 -7.64 -23.46 -2.60
C GLY A 110 -6.63 -22.72 -3.47
N ASP A 111 -6.22 -23.32 -4.58
CA ASP A 111 -5.11 -22.83 -5.42
C ASP A 111 -5.54 -21.82 -6.50
N GLY A 112 -6.76 -21.29 -6.42
CA GLY A 112 -7.27 -20.29 -7.36
C GLY A 112 -6.73 -18.90 -7.03
N ALA A 113 -6.65 -18.02 -8.05
CA ALA A 113 -6.29 -16.61 -7.86
C ALA A 113 -7.16 -15.94 -6.78
N ASP A 114 -6.62 -15.01 -6.02
CA ASP A 114 -7.43 -14.24 -5.08
C ASP A 114 -8.38 -13.29 -5.83
N ASP A 115 -9.34 -12.70 -5.12
CA ASP A 115 -10.18 -11.65 -5.68
C ASP A 115 -9.68 -10.28 -5.22
N VAL A 116 -9.70 -9.28 -6.10
CA VAL A 116 -9.64 -7.88 -5.71
C VAL A 116 -11.06 -7.39 -5.38
N LEU A 117 -11.23 -6.83 -4.18
CA LEU A 117 -12.44 -6.10 -3.80
C LEU A 117 -12.31 -4.66 -4.30
N MET A 118 -13.29 -4.25 -5.09
CA MET A 118 -13.42 -2.86 -5.52
C MET A 118 -14.82 -2.35 -5.20
N ALA A 119 -14.93 -1.10 -4.77
CA ALA A 119 -16.22 -0.50 -4.46
C ALA A 119 -16.26 0.99 -4.74
N ARG A 120 -17.48 1.51 -4.84
CA ARG A 120 -17.77 2.93 -4.91
C ARG A 120 -18.83 3.26 -3.88
N LEU A 121 -18.62 4.37 -3.17
CA LEU A 121 -19.60 4.94 -2.25
C LEU A 121 -20.42 6.03 -2.96
N VAL A 122 -21.65 6.26 -2.50
CA VAL A 122 -22.53 7.31 -3.04
C VAL A 122 -21.89 8.71 -2.94
N ASP A 123 -21.12 8.96 -1.88
CA ASP A 123 -20.45 10.24 -1.61
C ASP A 123 -19.06 10.36 -2.27
N ASP A 124 -18.63 9.36 -3.05
CA ASP A 124 -17.36 9.44 -3.77
C ASP A 124 -17.44 10.48 -4.90
N PRO A 125 -16.39 11.31 -5.08
CA PRO A 125 -16.26 12.18 -6.24
C PRO A 125 -16.60 11.48 -7.57
N PRO A 126 -17.33 12.13 -8.49
CA PRO A 126 -17.71 11.54 -9.77
C PRO A 126 -16.49 11.05 -10.56
N ALA A 127 -16.59 9.86 -11.18
CA ALA A 127 -15.45 9.19 -11.81
C ALA A 127 -14.80 9.98 -12.97
N ASP A 128 -15.57 10.87 -13.59
CA ASP A 128 -15.17 11.75 -14.70
C ASP A 128 -14.67 13.14 -14.26
N THR A 129 -14.55 13.37 -12.95
CA THR A 129 -13.94 14.59 -12.38
C THR A 129 -12.46 14.40 -12.08
N ARG A 130 -11.75 15.52 -11.89
CA ARG A 130 -10.33 15.50 -11.47
C ARG A 130 -10.18 14.84 -10.09
N GLU A 131 -11.06 15.17 -9.16
CA GLU A 131 -11.07 14.61 -7.80
C GLU A 131 -11.33 13.10 -7.85
N GLY A 132 -12.29 12.65 -8.67
CA GLY A 132 -12.55 11.23 -8.89
C GLY A 132 -11.34 10.50 -9.47
N PHE A 133 -10.71 11.08 -10.49
CA PHE A 133 -9.49 10.55 -11.08
C PHE A 133 -8.36 10.39 -10.06
N ILE A 134 -8.08 11.40 -9.24
CA ILE A 134 -7.06 11.34 -8.18
C ILE A 134 -7.40 10.25 -7.16
N ALA A 135 -8.65 10.15 -6.73
CA ALA A 135 -9.05 9.17 -5.74
C ALA A 135 -8.94 7.72 -6.26
N ILE A 136 -9.24 7.49 -7.54
CA ILE A 136 -9.03 6.20 -8.20
C ILE A 136 -7.53 5.86 -8.28
N LEU A 137 -6.68 6.84 -8.66
CA LEU A 137 -5.24 6.65 -8.70
C LEU A 137 -4.67 6.31 -7.32
N ASN A 138 -5.02 7.09 -6.29
CA ASN A 138 -4.54 6.85 -4.92
C ASN A 138 -4.91 5.45 -4.42
N ALA A 139 -6.09 4.94 -4.77
CA ALA A 139 -6.51 3.60 -4.38
C ALA A 139 -5.79 2.47 -5.16
N GLY A 140 -5.28 2.76 -6.36
CA GLY A 140 -4.73 1.76 -7.27
C GLY A 140 -3.20 1.76 -7.38
N LEU A 141 -2.54 2.86 -7.05
CA LEU A 141 -1.09 2.98 -7.19
C LEU A 141 -0.34 2.12 -6.16
N PRO A 142 0.77 1.46 -6.57
CA PRO A 142 1.57 0.70 -5.63
C PRO A 142 2.14 1.59 -4.51
N THR A 143 2.03 1.12 -3.27
CA THR A 143 2.73 1.69 -2.12
C THR A 143 3.93 0.84 -1.77
N LYS A 144 5.00 1.46 -1.27
CA LYS A 144 6.16 0.76 -0.71
C LYS A 144 6.16 0.92 0.79
N ARG A 145 6.57 -0.12 1.50
CA ARG A 145 6.89 0.01 2.92
C ARG A 145 8.12 0.89 3.06
N ILE A 146 8.03 1.87 3.95
CA ILE A 146 9.12 2.77 4.28
C ILE A 146 9.60 2.44 5.69
N ILE A 147 10.91 2.43 5.86
CA ILE A 147 11.61 2.29 7.13
C ILE A 147 12.53 3.49 7.24
N SER A 148 12.68 4.07 8.43
CA SER A 148 13.73 5.05 8.69
C SER A 148 14.67 4.54 9.76
N GLN A 149 15.96 4.76 9.58
CA GLN A 149 17.00 4.43 10.53
C GLN A 149 17.87 5.65 10.83
N GLY A 150 18.39 5.71 12.05
CA GLY A 150 19.27 6.77 12.52
C GLY A 150 20.71 6.28 12.69
N LEU A 151 21.66 6.97 12.06
CA LEU A 151 23.07 6.83 12.39
C LEU A 151 23.42 7.78 13.54
N VAL A 152 23.55 7.22 14.74
CA VAL A 152 24.08 7.94 15.91
C VAL A 152 25.52 7.50 16.15
N ARG A 153 26.43 8.46 16.33
CA ARG A 153 27.81 8.20 16.73
C ARG A 153 28.09 8.77 18.11
N ASP A 154 29.01 8.16 18.84
CA ASP A 154 29.54 8.76 20.06
C ASP A 154 30.82 9.58 19.79
N GLU A 155 31.34 10.23 20.84
CA GLU A 155 32.59 11.00 20.79
C GLU A 155 33.83 10.18 20.39
N ARG A 156 33.73 8.84 20.38
CA ARG A 156 34.79 7.90 19.98
C ARG A 156 34.59 7.35 18.57
N GLY A 157 33.53 7.78 17.87
CA GLY A 157 33.16 7.30 16.54
C GLY A 157 32.48 5.93 16.52
N ARG A 158 32.08 5.38 17.67
CA ARG A 158 31.29 4.14 17.74
C ARG A 158 29.86 4.44 17.31
N VAL A 159 29.20 3.46 16.70
CA VAL A 159 27.81 3.56 16.26
C VAL A 159 26.87 2.90 17.26
N LEU A 160 25.70 3.51 17.50
CA LEU A 160 24.68 2.90 18.35
C LEU A 160 23.92 1.82 17.57
N LEU A 161 23.92 0.60 18.07
CA LEU A 161 23.09 -0.50 17.57
C LEU A 161 22.12 -0.99 18.64
N CYS A 162 20.95 -1.44 18.20
CA CYS A 162 19.89 -2.03 19.02
C CYS A 162 19.92 -3.56 18.90
N GLU A 163 20.04 -4.24 20.04
CA GLU A 163 19.80 -5.67 20.14
C GLU A 163 18.29 -5.91 20.28
N LEU A 164 17.69 -6.55 19.27
CA LEU A 164 16.26 -6.78 19.20
C LEU A 164 15.87 -8.09 19.91
N THR A 165 14.63 -8.19 20.36
CA THR A 165 14.10 -9.38 21.06
C THR A 165 13.77 -10.55 20.14
N TYR A 166 13.56 -10.27 18.84
CA TYR A 166 12.99 -11.21 17.86
C TYR A 166 13.95 -11.69 16.77
N LYS A 167 15.17 -11.15 16.71
CA LYS A 167 16.21 -11.60 15.78
C LYS A 167 17.60 -11.57 16.44
N GLN A 168 18.57 -12.25 15.83
CA GLN A 168 19.92 -12.38 16.41
C GLN A 168 20.79 -11.17 16.08
N GLU A 169 20.61 -10.63 14.89
CA GLU A 169 21.38 -9.51 14.37
C GLU A 169 20.92 -8.18 15.00
N TRP A 170 21.87 -7.28 15.22
CA TRP A 170 21.59 -5.94 15.73
C TRP A 170 21.37 -4.98 14.56
N ASP A 171 20.49 -4.00 14.76
CA ASP A 171 20.15 -3.00 13.74
C ASP A 171 20.44 -1.58 14.24
N LEU A 172 20.52 -0.65 13.29
CA LEU A 172 20.45 0.77 13.60
C LEU A 172 19.07 1.10 14.19
N PRO A 173 18.99 2.06 15.13
CA PRO A 173 17.74 2.43 15.77
C PRO A 173 16.77 3.08 14.76
N GLY A 174 15.48 2.82 14.91
CA GLY A 174 14.41 3.29 14.03
C GLY A 174 13.48 2.16 13.60
N GLY A 175 12.46 2.49 12.82
CA GLY A 175 11.36 1.57 12.55
C GLY A 175 10.56 1.90 11.28
N VAL A 176 9.38 1.29 11.20
CA VAL A 176 8.47 1.41 10.05
C VAL A 176 7.73 2.74 10.11
N ILE A 177 7.63 3.42 8.98
CA ILE A 177 6.94 4.72 8.90
C ILE A 177 5.45 4.52 8.67
N GLU A 178 4.64 5.25 9.43
CA GLU A 178 3.18 5.16 9.33
C GLU A 178 2.65 5.75 8.01
N VAL A 179 1.43 5.36 7.65
CA VAL A 179 0.78 5.86 6.43
C VAL A 179 0.56 7.36 6.54
N GLY A 180 1.18 8.11 5.61
CA GLY A 180 1.07 9.58 5.57
C GLY A 180 2.07 10.30 6.46
N GLU A 181 2.93 9.57 7.19
CA GLU A 181 3.97 10.13 8.03
C GLU A 181 5.23 10.48 7.22
N ALA A 182 5.87 11.61 7.54
CA ALA A 182 7.15 11.97 6.93
C ALA A 182 8.27 11.09 7.50
N PRO A 183 9.20 10.55 6.69
CA PRO A 183 10.21 9.59 7.18
C PRO A 183 11.06 10.07 8.37
N SER A 184 11.43 11.36 8.40
CA SER A 184 12.18 11.95 9.51
C SER A 184 11.34 12.12 10.77
N VAL A 185 10.04 12.39 10.64
CA VAL A 185 9.11 12.48 11.78
C VAL A 185 8.89 11.11 12.38
N GLY A 186 8.67 10.10 11.53
CA GLY A 186 8.53 8.72 12.01
C GLY A 186 9.80 8.21 12.67
N LEU A 187 11.00 8.56 12.18
CA LEU A 187 12.23 8.24 12.89
C LEU A 187 12.26 8.83 14.31
N VAL A 188 11.86 10.10 14.48
CA VAL A 188 11.81 10.72 15.81
C VAL A 188 10.82 10.00 16.72
N ARG A 189 9.61 9.67 16.21
CA ARG A 189 8.61 8.90 16.94
C ARG A 189 9.14 7.54 17.38
N GLU A 190 9.73 6.77 16.47
CA GLU A 190 10.30 5.45 16.76
C GLU A 190 11.38 5.53 17.85
N LEU A 191 12.30 6.50 17.78
CA LEU A 191 13.33 6.68 18.80
C LEU A 191 12.76 7.05 20.18
N GLU A 192 11.68 7.83 20.21
CA GLU A 192 10.97 8.15 21.45
C GLU A 192 10.25 6.91 22.02
N GLU A 193 9.56 6.15 21.17
CA GLU A 193 8.78 4.97 21.56
C GLU A 193 9.66 3.80 22.00
N GLU A 194 10.74 3.51 21.26
CA GLU A 194 11.60 2.35 21.48
C GLU A 194 12.70 2.59 22.51
N LEU A 195 13.26 3.81 22.56
CA LEU A 195 14.45 4.13 23.35
C LEU A 195 14.20 5.22 24.40
N GLY A 196 13.04 5.88 24.40
CA GLY A 196 12.74 6.98 25.32
C GLY A 196 13.67 8.18 25.11
N THR A 197 14.18 8.39 23.90
CA THR A 197 15.15 9.45 23.59
C THR A 197 14.69 10.30 22.43
N THR A 198 15.12 11.57 22.41
CA THR A 198 14.89 12.47 21.29
C THR A 198 16.22 12.99 20.77
N VAL A 199 16.44 12.81 19.48
CA VAL A 199 17.65 13.26 18.77
C VAL A 199 17.22 14.12 17.59
N GLU A 200 18.02 15.14 17.30
CA GLU A 200 17.80 15.99 16.13
C GLU A 200 18.14 15.21 14.86
N VAL A 201 17.16 15.05 13.97
CA VAL A 201 17.40 14.51 12.63
C VAL A 201 18.08 15.58 11.79
N ARG A 202 19.30 15.27 11.30
CA ARG A 202 20.11 16.19 10.50
C ARG A 202 19.88 15.92 9.02
N ASP A 203 20.87 15.34 8.36
CA ASP A 203 20.86 15.12 6.91
C ASP A 203 20.42 13.70 6.55
N LEU A 204 19.76 13.56 5.41
CA LEU A 204 19.56 12.26 4.77
C LEU A 204 20.90 11.78 4.20
N LEU A 205 21.37 10.62 4.65
CA LEU A 205 22.62 10.01 4.19
C LEU A 205 22.40 9.17 2.92
N THR A 206 21.39 8.31 2.91
CA THR A 206 21.06 7.48 1.74
C THR A 206 19.62 6.95 1.79
N VAL A 207 19.11 6.56 0.63
CA VAL A 207 17.92 5.71 0.50
C VAL A 207 18.36 4.34 -0.02
N ASN A 208 18.12 3.30 0.79
CA ASN A 208 18.47 1.92 0.47
C ASN A 208 17.21 1.12 0.15
N TRP A 209 17.09 0.63 -1.08
CA TRP A 209 16.01 -0.30 -1.44
C TRP A 209 16.38 -1.72 -1.04
N LEU A 210 15.51 -2.37 -0.27
CA LEU A 210 15.64 -3.76 0.14
C LEU A 210 14.79 -4.66 -0.76
N PRO A 211 15.36 -5.71 -1.38
CA PRO A 211 14.56 -6.72 -2.06
C PRO A 211 13.73 -7.54 -1.07
N ALA A 212 12.67 -8.18 -1.57
CA ALA A 212 11.88 -9.14 -0.80
C ALA A 212 12.75 -10.26 -0.23
N TRP A 213 12.58 -10.58 1.05
CA TRP A 213 13.41 -11.56 1.76
C TRP A 213 12.63 -12.20 2.93
N ARG A 214 12.79 -13.53 3.12
CA ARG A 214 12.15 -14.31 4.20
C ARG A 214 10.64 -14.06 4.38
N GLY A 215 9.92 -13.96 3.27
CA GLY A 215 8.47 -13.76 3.26
C GLY A 215 8.02 -12.30 3.44
N TRP A 216 8.96 -11.37 3.64
CA TRP A 216 8.70 -9.94 3.58
C TRP A 216 8.73 -9.44 2.14
N ASP A 217 7.81 -8.50 1.82
CA ASP A 217 7.88 -7.69 0.61
C ASP A 217 9.04 -6.68 0.68
N ASP A 218 9.32 -6.05 -0.47
CA ASP A 218 10.35 -5.04 -0.60
C ASP A 218 10.07 -3.77 0.23
N ALA A 219 11.13 -3.02 0.51
CA ALA A 219 11.06 -1.80 1.33
C ALA A 219 12.09 -0.75 0.91
N CYS A 220 11.88 0.50 1.29
CA CYS A 220 12.90 1.54 1.22
C CYS A 220 13.30 1.96 2.64
N ILE A 221 14.59 1.90 2.95
CA ILE A 221 15.18 2.45 4.17
C ILE A 221 15.71 3.86 3.89
N PHE A 222 15.28 4.83 4.69
CA PHE A 222 15.86 6.17 4.76
C PHE A 222 16.84 6.22 5.92
N LEU A 223 18.13 6.36 5.63
CA LEU A 223 19.15 6.52 6.66
C LEU A 223 19.42 7.99 6.91
N PHE A 224 19.21 8.46 8.14
CA PHE A 224 19.50 9.83 8.55
C PHE A 224 20.74 9.90 9.45
N ASP A 225 21.51 10.98 9.34
CA ASP A 225 22.54 11.33 10.31
C ASP A 225 21.87 11.97 11.53
N LEU A 226 22.13 11.39 12.70
CA LEU A 226 21.71 11.93 14.00
C LEU A 226 22.87 12.59 14.74
N GLY A 227 24.04 12.64 14.11
CA GLY A 227 25.22 13.35 14.60
C GLY A 227 26.01 12.57 15.64
N ILE A 228 26.78 13.34 16.42
CA ILE A 228 27.65 12.85 17.48
C ILE A 228 27.05 13.26 18.82
N VAL A 229 26.84 12.29 19.71
CA VAL A 229 26.28 12.48 21.06
C VAL A 229 27.26 12.00 22.12
N ASP A 230 27.03 12.41 23.38
CA ASP A 230 27.75 11.84 24.52
C ASP A 230 27.31 10.39 24.74
N SER A 231 28.27 9.47 24.85
CA SER A 231 27.99 8.05 25.01
C SER A 231 27.12 7.71 26.23
N THR A 232 27.08 8.56 27.27
CA THR A 232 26.22 8.41 28.46
C THR A 232 24.73 8.65 28.19
N ILE A 233 24.34 9.11 26.99
CA ILE A 233 22.92 9.23 26.61
C ILE A 233 22.15 7.92 26.79
N THR A 234 22.81 6.77 26.66
CA THR A 234 22.22 5.44 26.85
C THR A 234 21.78 5.18 28.30
N ASP A 235 22.38 5.87 29.28
CA ASP A 235 22.04 5.71 30.70
C ASP A 235 20.65 6.29 31.03
N GLY A 236 20.17 7.23 30.22
CA GLY A 236 18.86 7.85 30.33
C GLY A 236 17.77 7.19 29.48
N MET A 237 18.12 6.21 28.63
CA MET A 237 17.18 5.56 27.74
C MET A 237 16.18 4.69 28.51
N THR A 238 14.92 4.71 28.07
CA THR A 238 13.88 3.79 28.55
C THR A 238 13.52 2.87 27.41
N LEU A 239 14.06 1.65 27.45
CA LEU A 239 13.89 0.68 26.36
C LEU A 239 12.51 0.06 26.38
N GLN A 240 11.88 -0.01 25.21
CA GLN A 240 10.63 -0.74 25.00
C GLN A 240 10.92 -2.24 25.05
N PRO A 241 10.50 -2.97 26.11
CA PRO A 241 11.05 -4.28 26.44
C PRO A 241 10.53 -5.41 25.55
N THR A 242 9.49 -5.16 24.76
CA THR A 242 8.96 -6.13 23.80
C THR A 242 9.77 -6.17 22.51
N GLU A 243 10.50 -5.11 22.19
CA GLU A 243 11.22 -4.95 20.91
C GLU A 243 12.73 -4.81 21.12
N ILE A 244 13.15 -3.99 22.09
CA ILE A 244 14.56 -3.70 22.34
C ILE A 244 15.02 -4.39 23.63
N LYS A 245 15.97 -5.31 23.48
CA LYS A 245 16.61 -6.02 24.61
C LYS A 245 17.72 -5.19 25.23
N ALA A 246 18.54 -4.55 24.42
CA ALA A 246 19.66 -3.71 24.85
C ALA A 246 20.12 -2.77 23.72
N VAL A 247 20.91 -1.77 24.07
CA VAL A 247 21.61 -0.90 23.12
C VAL A 247 23.12 -0.97 23.36
N HIS A 248 23.89 -0.85 22.29
CA HIS A 248 25.33 -1.08 22.32
C HIS A 248 26.05 -0.03 21.48
N TRP A 249 27.10 0.56 22.05
CA TRP A 249 28.06 1.38 21.31
C TRP A 249 29.09 0.47 20.65
N CYS A 250 28.97 0.29 19.34
CA CYS A 250 29.72 -0.68 18.55
C CYS A 250 30.86 -0.02 17.77
N ASP A 251 32.05 -0.61 17.84
CA ASP A 251 33.14 -0.31 16.91
C ASP A 251 32.98 -1.10 15.59
N PRO A 252 33.81 -0.86 14.56
CA PRO A 252 33.70 -1.58 13.29
C PRO A 252 33.90 -3.10 13.38
N ALA A 253 34.54 -3.63 14.42
CA ALA A 253 34.64 -5.07 14.64
C ALA A 253 33.34 -5.62 15.24
N ASP A 254 32.74 -4.91 16.21
CA ASP A 254 31.44 -5.26 16.77
C ASP A 254 30.34 -5.27 15.69
N VAL A 255 30.33 -4.27 14.81
CA VAL A 255 29.36 -4.18 13.69
C VAL A 255 29.46 -5.42 12.79
N ARG A 256 30.68 -5.87 12.46
CA ARG A 256 30.91 -7.06 11.62
C ARG A 256 30.52 -8.37 12.30
N ASP A 257 30.54 -8.42 13.64
CA ASP A 257 30.15 -9.60 14.42
C ASP A 257 28.63 -9.68 14.62
N ARG A 258 27.94 -8.53 14.66
CA ARG A 258 26.55 -8.46 15.16
C ARG A 258 25.51 -7.99 14.15
N ALA A 259 25.88 -7.22 13.14
CA ALA A 259 24.91 -6.66 12.21
C ALA A 259 24.70 -7.58 10.99
N THR A 260 23.64 -7.33 10.23
CA THR A 260 23.41 -8.00 8.94
C THR A 260 24.46 -7.58 7.89
N ASP A 261 24.71 -8.41 6.87
CA ASP A 261 25.63 -8.08 5.77
C ASP A 261 25.26 -6.73 5.10
N ALA A 262 23.96 -6.44 4.97
CA ALA A 262 23.48 -5.17 4.42
C ALA A 262 23.83 -3.97 5.32
N ALA A 263 23.72 -4.12 6.65
CA ALA A 263 24.08 -3.07 7.60
C ALA A 263 25.61 -2.88 7.66
N ILE A 264 26.39 -3.96 7.59
CA ILE A 264 27.85 -3.91 7.52
C ILE A 264 28.28 -3.13 6.29
N GLU A 265 27.81 -3.51 5.10
CA GLU A 265 28.16 -2.83 3.85
C GLU A 265 27.71 -1.35 3.84
N LEU A 266 26.56 -1.06 4.46
CA LEU A 266 26.07 0.32 4.63
C LEU A 266 27.01 1.15 5.49
N LEU A 267 27.37 0.66 6.67
CA LEU A 267 28.21 1.39 7.62
C LEU A 267 29.66 1.50 7.15
N GLU A 268 30.18 0.51 6.43
CA GLU A 268 31.51 0.60 5.78
C GLU A 268 31.53 1.66 4.67
N ALA A 269 30.46 1.80 3.89
CA ALA A 269 30.34 2.84 2.88
C ALA A 269 30.20 4.25 3.49
N VAL A 270 29.52 4.37 4.64
CA VAL A 270 29.47 5.61 5.43
C VAL A 270 30.88 5.99 5.89
N ASP A 271 31.62 5.07 6.50
CA ASP A 271 32.97 5.33 7.03
C ASP A 271 33.97 5.69 5.92
N ALA A 272 33.87 5.02 4.76
CA ALA A 272 34.69 5.32 3.60
C ALA A 272 34.35 6.65 2.89
N GLY A 273 33.27 7.34 3.29
CA GLY A 273 32.79 8.55 2.63
C GLY A 273 32.34 8.32 1.18
N SER A 274 31.98 7.08 0.84
CA SER A 274 31.65 6.63 -0.51
C SER A 274 30.16 6.32 -0.68
N LEU A 275 29.34 6.63 0.33
CA LEU A 275 27.92 6.32 0.35
C LEU A 275 27.15 7.11 -0.74
N PRO A 276 26.54 6.43 -1.72
CA PRO A 276 25.69 7.11 -2.70
C PRO A 276 24.35 7.50 -2.08
N VAL A 277 23.70 8.52 -2.65
CA VAL A 277 22.35 8.97 -2.22
C VAL A 277 21.29 7.87 -2.39
N TYR A 278 21.48 6.95 -3.34
CA TYR A 278 20.60 5.81 -3.56
C TYR A 278 21.42 4.53 -3.76
N ARG A 279 20.92 3.43 -3.20
CA ARG A 279 21.49 2.09 -3.36
C ARG A 279 20.40 1.02 -3.34
N GLU A 280 20.71 -0.12 -3.96
CA GLU A 280 19.94 -1.36 -3.83
C GLU A 280 20.76 -2.32 -2.99
N ALA A 281 20.19 -2.82 -1.90
CA ALA A 281 20.87 -3.77 -1.04
C ALA A 281 21.11 -5.09 -1.79
N PRO A 282 22.25 -5.76 -1.55
CA PRO A 282 22.48 -7.08 -2.12
C PRO A 282 21.39 -8.03 -1.65
N LYS A 283 21.03 -9.00 -2.49
CA LYS A 283 20.16 -10.11 -2.06
C LYS A 283 20.87 -10.85 -0.92
N GLN A 284 20.23 -10.89 0.23
CA GLN A 284 20.69 -11.68 1.36
C GLN A 284 20.59 -13.18 1.01
N PRO A 285 21.51 -14.03 1.50
CA PRO A 285 21.38 -15.48 1.36
C PRO A 285 20.05 -15.97 1.97
N GLU A 286 19.54 -17.09 1.45
CA GLU A 286 18.25 -17.68 1.87
C GLU A 286 18.26 -18.09 3.36
#